data_AF-A0A8T0DQX0-F1
#
_entry.id   AF-A0A8T0DQX0-F1
#
_cell.length_a   1.000
_cell.length_b   1.000
_cell.length_c   1.000
_cell.angle_alpha   90.00
_cell.angle_beta   90.00
_cell.angle_gamma   90.00
#
_symmetry.space_group_name_H-M   'P 1'
#
loop_
_entity.id
_entity.type
_entity.pdbx_description
1 polymer ?
#
loop_
_entity_poly.entity_id
_entity_poly.type
_entity_poly.pdbx_seq_one_letter_code
_entity_poly.pdbx_strand_id
1 'polypeptide(L)'
;MQSATKVLSSFGTLPTCVRLSTLASMDHSKYNYTTTLRPRLGNSRLMLADLVYDETERRAARRPARFQKVVTVLKCSQMPSFENRTDFHIKELVCRVCLFDGFKPISNICTIPMKITARDKKSWTAAPHNLLKTSRSNAISSELFIRYNKPDLNVGILVEIGLSAATQVDAPPVELSVGWIILPLFTENGAAIINKTSDYQLQPGTPYEQAANTEDSKREGTFLSKVQNILSNRSPQVSIRVAQPSREQQNLMEVLPDVLIGLSGYLPFMSMYWELAAEALFGTAFGTMKQPGSGFLLRDVPPVVAMFPTVADTPLLMEALRVSWNDRLQELPTSSKKDFDVLRKIYSEHFTKVIYPLACLMDAFPKGTTESKEFEMKAPKTLELMKLTQSDPVKFFSSEKYKFRPFTANECTCPIRIDG
;
A
#
# COMPACT_ATOMS: atom_id res chain seq x y z
N MET A 1 16.30 18.35 -16.05
CA MET A 1 14.90 17.98 -16.33
C MET A 1 14.61 18.30 -17.80
N GLN A 2 14.30 17.31 -18.63
CA GLN A 2 13.63 17.61 -19.91
C GLN A 2 12.26 18.24 -19.58
N SER A 3 11.87 19.29 -20.28
CA SER A 3 10.55 19.91 -20.08
C SER A 3 9.46 18.84 -20.24
N ALA A 4 8.48 18.80 -19.33
CA ALA A 4 7.36 17.86 -19.34
C ALA A 4 6.64 17.82 -20.71
N THR A 5 6.57 18.97 -21.38
CA THR A 5 6.03 19.11 -22.73
C THR A 5 6.82 18.30 -23.76
N LYS A 6 8.16 18.27 -23.64
CA LYS A 6 9.03 17.49 -24.53
C LYS A 6 8.83 15.99 -24.33
N VAL A 7 8.69 15.54 -23.08
CA VAL A 7 8.39 14.15 -22.75
C VAL A 7 7.03 13.74 -23.31
N LEU A 8 5.97 14.53 -23.12
CA LEU A 8 4.65 14.19 -23.65
C LEU A 8 4.62 14.22 -25.19
N SER A 9 5.36 15.13 -25.82
CA SER A 9 5.42 15.23 -27.29
C SER A 9 6.05 14.01 -27.97
N SER A 10 6.85 13.21 -27.26
CA SER A 10 7.44 11.99 -27.82
C SER A 10 6.45 10.82 -27.93
N PHE A 11 5.29 10.91 -27.27
CA PHE A 11 4.20 9.91 -27.30
C PHE A 11 3.13 10.23 -28.36
N GLY A 12 3.45 11.07 -29.34
CA GLY A 12 2.53 11.46 -30.40
C GLY A 12 1.31 12.23 -29.87
N THR A 13 0.16 12.06 -30.52
CA THR A 13 -1.07 12.76 -30.12
C THR A 13 -1.74 12.02 -28.97
N LEU A 14 -1.48 12.42 -27.73
CA LEU A 14 -2.16 11.88 -26.54
C LEU A 14 -3.58 12.46 -26.40
N PRO A 15 -4.53 11.73 -25.78
CA PRO A 15 -5.81 12.31 -25.37
C PRO A 15 -5.58 13.56 -24.51
N THR A 16 -6.42 14.57 -24.68
CA THR A 16 -6.22 15.90 -24.07
C THR A 16 -6.19 15.88 -22.54
N CYS A 17 -6.78 14.88 -21.89
CA CYS A 17 -6.75 14.70 -20.44
C CYS A 17 -5.41 14.14 -19.91
N VAL A 18 -4.58 13.53 -20.77
CA VAL A 18 -3.40 12.81 -20.33
C VAL A 18 -2.26 13.75 -19.94
N ARG A 19 -1.68 13.54 -18.76
CA ARG A 19 -0.54 14.30 -18.21
C ARG A 19 0.51 13.36 -17.63
N LEU A 20 1.65 13.90 -17.19
CA LEU A 20 2.56 13.15 -16.33
C LEU A 20 1.86 12.84 -15.01
N SER A 21 2.08 11.63 -14.48
CA SER A 21 1.45 11.22 -13.21
C SER A 21 2.00 12.01 -12.03
N THR A 22 1.08 12.56 -11.25
CA THR A 22 1.41 13.34 -10.06
C THR A 22 1.98 12.41 -8.99
N LEU A 23 1.29 11.32 -8.67
CA LEU A 23 1.72 10.41 -7.60
C LEU A 23 2.96 9.60 -7.98
N ALA A 24 3.17 9.30 -9.27
CA ALA A 24 4.40 8.64 -9.71
C ALA A 24 5.62 9.57 -9.71
N SER A 25 5.41 10.88 -9.81
CA SER A 25 6.51 11.86 -9.74
C SER A 25 7.00 12.11 -8.31
N MET A 26 6.26 11.62 -7.31
CA MET A 26 6.60 11.77 -5.90
C MET A 26 7.80 10.90 -5.53
N ASP A 27 8.55 11.35 -4.52
CA ASP A 27 9.62 10.55 -3.94
C ASP A 27 9.04 9.33 -3.22
N HIS A 28 9.01 8.20 -3.92
CA HIS A 28 8.50 6.92 -3.41
C HIS A 28 9.22 6.44 -2.15
N SER A 29 10.43 6.92 -1.84
CA SER A 29 11.11 6.56 -0.59
C SER A 29 10.40 7.13 0.65
N LYS A 30 9.63 8.22 0.49
CA LYS A 30 8.90 8.90 1.57
C LYS A 30 7.48 8.38 1.75
N TYR A 31 6.84 7.95 0.67
CA TYR A 31 5.42 7.58 0.65
C TYR A 31 5.21 6.08 0.45
N ASN A 32 5.89 5.26 1.26
CA ASN A 32 5.84 3.80 1.19
C ASN A 32 5.56 3.18 2.57
N TYR A 33 5.40 1.86 2.61
CA TYR A 33 5.17 1.13 3.85
C TYR A 33 6.39 1.12 4.75
N THR A 34 7.60 1.06 4.19
CA THR A 34 8.87 1.10 4.96
C THR A 34 8.94 2.33 5.86
N THR A 35 8.45 3.47 5.39
CA THR A 35 8.42 4.72 6.15
C THR A 35 7.17 4.82 7.04
N THR A 36 6.00 4.42 6.53
CA THR A 36 4.72 4.62 7.24
C THR A 36 4.49 3.61 8.37
N LEU A 37 5.04 2.40 8.24
CA LEU A 37 4.98 1.33 9.25
C LEU A 37 6.14 1.39 10.25
N ARG A 38 6.92 2.48 10.32
CA ARG A 38 7.87 2.66 11.42
C ARG A 38 7.21 3.42 12.56
N PRO A 39 7.24 2.92 13.81
CA PRO A 39 6.80 3.70 14.96
C PRO A 39 7.46 5.06 14.98
N ARG A 40 6.67 6.10 15.19
CA ARG A 40 7.12 7.48 15.10
C ARG A 40 7.40 8.04 16.48
N LEU A 41 8.57 8.64 16.64
CA LEU A 41 8.89 9.37 17.85
C LEU A 41 8.08 10.68 17.91
N GLY A 42 7.48 10.99 19.06
CA GLY A 42 6.75 12.24 19.27
C GLY A 42 7.67 13.45 19.39
N ASN A 43 7.06 14.65 19.42
CA ASN A 43 7.80 15.92 19.41
C ASN A 43 8.77 16.07 20.60
N SER A 44 8.42 15.53 21.77
CA SER A 44 9.31 15.54 22.95
C SER A 44 10.51 14.61 22.82
N ARG A 45 10.49 13.70 21.83
CA ARG A 45 11.45 12.61 21.64
C ARG A 45 11.51 11.59 22.79
N LEU A 46 10.57 11.64 23.72
CA LEU A 46 10.52 10.75 24.89
C LEU A 46 9.54 9.59 24.74
N MET A 47 8.55 9.72 23.85
CA MET A 47 7.46 8.76 23.67
C MET A 47 7.20 8.53 22.19
N LEU A 48 6.67 7.37 21.84
CA LEU A 48 6.13 7.13 20.50
C LEU A 48 4.76 7.81 20.36
N ALA A 49 4.49 8.36 19.19
CA ALA A 49 3.29 9.13 18.91
C ALA A 49 2.13 8.27 18.39
N ASP A 50 2.43 7.17 17.71
CA ASP A 50 1.46 6.32 17.02
C ASP A 50 1.48 4.85 17.46
N LEU A 51 2.35 4.49 18.41
CA LEU A 51 2.41 3.17 19.03
C LEU A 51 2.34 3.32 20.55
N VAL A 52 1.25 2.80 21.13
CA VAL A 52 1.00 2.78 22.58
C VAL A 52 0.83 1.32 22.99
N TYR A 53 1.44 0.93 24.10
CA TYR A 53 1.33 -0.42 24.65
C TYR A 53 0.37 -0.42 25.83
N ASP A 54 -0.55 -1.37 25.85
CA ASP A 54 -1.42 -1.67 26.98
C ASP A 54 -0.75 -2.76 27.81
N GLU A 55 -0.27 -2.40 29.00
CA GLU A 55 0.40 -3.34 29.91
C GLU A 55 -0.55 -4.38 30.50
N THR A 56 -1.84 -4.04 30.63
CA THR A 56 -2.86 -4.94 31.20
C THR A 56 -3.18 -6.05 30.20
N GLU A 57 -3.42 -5.66 28.96
CA GLU A 57 -3.73 -6.59 27.86
C GLU A 57 -2.48 -7.17 27.20
N ARG A 58 -1.28 -6.68 27.56
CA ARG A 58 0.03 -7.05 27.02
C ARG A 58 0.13 -6.94 25.49
N ARG A 59 -0.48 -5.89 24.94
CA ARG A 59 -0.69 -5.72 23.48
C ARG A 59 -0.59 -4.27 23.05
N ALA A 60 -0.52 -4.03 21.75
CA ALA A 60 -0.71 -2.69 21.21
C ALA A 60 -2.10 -2.17 21.60
N ALA A 61 -2.16 -0.98 22.18
CA ALA A 61 -3.40 -0.35 22.57
C ALA A 61 -4.24 -0.04 21.32
N ARG A 62 -5.52 -0.39 21.38
CA ARG A 62 -6.48 -0.07 20.32
C ARG A 62 -6.87 1.39 20.41
N ARG A 63 -6.73 2.10 19.29
CA ARG A 63 -6.99 3.53 19.19
C ARG A 63 -8.05 3.73 18.09
N PRO A 64 -9.32 3.99 18.46
CA PRO A 64 -10.34 4.41 17.51
C PRO A 64 -9.84 5.61 16.72
N ALA A 65 -10.02 5.59 15.40
CA ALA A 65 -9.58 6.67 14.54
C ALA A 65 -10.76 7.55 14.11
N ARG A 66 -10.48 8.83 13.89
CA ARG A 66 -11.47 9.81 13.40
C ARG A 66 -12.09 9.39 12.06
N PHE A 67 -11.32 8.68 11.23
CA PHE A 67 -11.80 8.09 9.99
C PHE A 67 -11.23 6.68 9.80
N GLN A 68 -12.13 5.70 9.65
CA GLN A 68 -11.82 4.33 9.27
C GLN A 68 -12.86 3.82 8.29
N LYS A 69 -12.45 3.48 7.06
CA LYS A 69 -13.34 2.95 6.03
C LYS A 69 -12.63 1.89 5.20
N VAL A 70 -13.44 1.05 4.55
CA VAL A 70 -13.02 0.22 3.42
C VAL A 70 -13.44 0.92 2.14
N VAL A 71 -12.50 1.15 1.23
CA VAL A 71 -12.73 1.82 -0.04
C VAL A 71 -12.37 0.86 -1.19
N THR A 72 -13.26 0.75 -2.17
CA THR A 72 -13.05 -0.11 -3.34
C THR A 72 -13.17 0.70 -4.61
N VAL A 73 -12.13 0.65 -5.46
CA VAL A 73 -12.22 1.11 -6.85
C VAL A 73 -12.86 -0.02 -7.66
N LEU A 74 -14.14 0.13 -8.00
CA LEU A 74 -14.95 -0.93 -8.60
C LEU A 74 -14.65 -1.09 -10.09
N LYS A 75 -14.72 0.02 -10.84
CA LYS A 75 -14.43 0.08 -12.27
C LYS A 75 -14.05 1.50 -12.65
N CYS A 76 -13.24 1.64 -13.68
CA CYS A 76 -13.16 2.88 -14.46
C CYS A 76 -13.87 2.64 -15.78
N SER A 77 -14.65 3.60 -16.25
CA SER A 77 -15.44 3.49 -17.47
C SER A 77 -15.23 4.71 -18.36
N GLN A 78 -15.58 4.58 -19.64
CA GLN A 78 -15.33 5.63 -20.64
C GLN A 78 -13.84 6.00 -20.75
N MET A 79 -12.95 5.04 -20.48
CA MET A 79 -11.51 5.26 -20.54
C MET A 79 -11.06 5.51 -21.99
N PRO A 80 -9.98 6.28 -22.21
CA PRO A 80 -9.40 6.45 -23.53
C PRO A 80 -9.01 5.09 -24.11
N SER A 81 -9.33 4.88 -25.39
CA SER A 81 -8.84 3.71 -26.11
C SER A 81 -7.41 3.96 -26.53
N PHE A 82 -6.55 2.98 -26.24
CA PHE A 82 -5.16 2.96 -26.70
C PHE A 82 -4.92 1.82 -27.70
N GLU A 83 -5.99 1.19 -28.19
CA GLU A 83 -5.89 0.11 -29.17
C GLU A 83 -5.37 0.67 -30.51
N ASN A 84 -4.52 -0.12 -31.18
CA ASN A 84 -3.92 0.17 -32.49
C ASN A 84 -2.94 1.36 -32.53
N ARG A 85 -2.47 1.80 -31.36
CA ARG A 85 -1.39 2.80 -31.23
C ARG A 85 -0.04 2.16 -31.52
N THR A 86 0.73 2.77 -32.42
CA THR A 86 2.09 2.35 -32.80
C THR A 86 3.16 3.35 -32.34
N ASP A 87 2.75 4.50 -31.83
CA ASP A 87 3.58 5.59 -31.30
C ASP A 87 4.17 5.29 -29.92
N PHE A 88 3.56 4.39 -29.15
CA PHE A 88 4.11 3.88 -27.90
C PHE A 88 3.48 2.56 -27.47
N HIS A 89 4.10 1.94 -26.47
CA HIS A 89 3.66 0.71 -25.85
C HIS A 89 3.21 0.95 -24.41
N ILE A 90 1.99 0.51 -24.08
CA ILE A 90 1.53 0.46 -22.70
C ILE A 90 2.16 -0.75 -22.02
N LYS A 91 2.84 -0.50 -20.90
CA LYS A 91 3.44 -1.51 -20.04
C LYS A 91 2.47 -1.97 -18.96
N GLU A 92 1.78 -1.01 -18.34
CA GLU A 92 0.89 -1.26 -17.21
C GLU A 92 -0.24 -0.23 -17.16
N LEU A 93 -1.43 -0.65 -16.74
CA LEU A 93 -2.50 0.26 -16.32
C LEU A 93 -2.54 0.26 -14.79
N VAL A 94 -2.70 1.41 -14.16
CA VAL A 94 -2.51 1.53 -12.71
C VAL A 94 -3.52 2.49 -12.07
N CYS A 95 -3.89 2.18 -10.83
CA CYS A 95 -4.61 3.06 -9.92
C CYS A 95 -3.68 3.37 -8.75
N ARG A 96 -3.41 4.64 -8.51
CA ARG A 96 -2.62 5.11 -7.36
C ARG A 96 -3.54 5.80 -6.36
N VAL A 97 -3.43 5.42 -5.09
CA VAL A 97 -4.31 5.93 -4.03
C VAL A 97 -3.48 6.36 -2.81
N CYS A 98 -3.74 7.55 -2.29
CA CYS A 98 -3.17 8.03 -1.03
C CYS A 98 -4.13 8.96 -0.29
N LEU A 99 -3.85 9.24 0.97
CA LEU A 99 -4.39 10.40 1.66
C LEU A 99 -3.61 11.65 1.26
N PHE A 100 -4.33 12.75 1.06
CA PHE A 100 -3.81 13.97 0.48
C PHE A 100 -4.40 15.19 1.22
N ASP A 101 -3.55 16.15 1.56
CA ASP A 101 -3.90 17.36 2.32
C ASP A 101 -4.17 18.60 1.43
N GLY A 102 -4.19 18.42 0.11
CA GLY A 102 -4.27 19.51 -0.86
C GLY A 102 -2.92 19.92 -1.46
N PHE A 103 -1.81 19.65 -0.76
CA PHE A 103 -0.46 20.06 -1.15
C PHE A 103 0.48 18.86 -1.36
N LYS A 104 0.33 17.78 -0.60
CA LYS A 104 1.16 16.59 -0.73
C LYS A 104 0.45 15.34 -0.20
N PRO A 105 0.91 14.14 -0.61
CA PRO A 105 0.53 12.92 0.06
C PRO A 105 0.93 12.97 1.54
N ILE A 106 0.07 12.46 2.42
CA ILE A 106 0.33 12.35 3.86
C ILE A 106 0.34 10.90 4.36
N SER A 107 -0.04 9.95 3.50
CA SER A 107 0.10 8.51 3.72
C SER A 107 1.12 7.90 2.76
N ASN A 108 1.35 6.60 2.88
CA ASN A 108 1.90 5.82 1.79
C ASN A 108 1.01 5.90 0.54
N ILE A 109 1.61 5.73 -0.64
CA ILE A 109 0.91 5.60 -1.92
C ILE A 109 0.71 4.11 -2.21
N CYS A 110 -0.55 3.70 -2.34
CA CYS A 110 -0.91 2.35 -2.74
C CYS A 110 -1.10 2.32 -4.27
N THR A 111 -0.28 1.53 -4.97
CA THR A 111 -0.40 1.29 -6.41
C THR A 111 -1.07 -0.06 -6.65
N ILE A 112 -2.15 -0.06 -7.41
CA ILE A 112 -2.93 -1.25 -7.74
C ILE A 112 -2.93 -1.39 -9.27
N PRO A 113 -2.42 -2.50 -9.82
CA PRO A 113 -2.54 -2.76 -11.24
C PRO A 113 -4.00 -2.83 -11.68
N MET A 114 -4.24 -2.44 -12.91
CA MET A 114 -5.54 -2.47 -13.55
C MET A 114 -5.48 -3.28 -14.84
N LYS A 115 -6.63 -3.81 -15.25
CA LYS A 115 -6.77 -4.54 -16.52
C LYS A 115 -7.98 -4.03 -17.29
N ILE A 116 -7.88 -4.07 -18.61
CA ILE A 116 -9.02 -3.84 -19.49
C ILE A 116 -9.97 -5.03 -19.38
N THR A 117 -11.26 -4.77 -19.25
CA THR A 117 -12.26 -5.84 -19.19
C THR A 117 -12.47 -6.45 -20.57
N ALA A 118 -12.58 -7.78 -20.66
CA ALA A 118 -12.81 -8.46 -21.93
C ALA A 118 -14.15 -8.08 -22.60
N ARG A 119 -15.13 -7.61 -21.82
CA ARG A 119 -16.46 -7.20 -22.32
C ARG A 119 -16.47 -5.79 -22.88
N ASP A 120 -15.66 -4.89 -22.32
CA ASP A 120 -15.62 -3.49 -22.72
C ASP A 120 -14.17 -2.97 -22.65
N LYS A 121 -13.66 -2.63 -23.83
CA LYS A 121 -12.31 -2.11 -24.07
C LYS A 121 -12.08 -0.73 -23.47
N LYS A 122 -13.15 -0.01 -23.11
CA LYS A 122 -13.12 1.29 -22.41
C LYS A 122 -13.39 1.17 -20.91
N SER A 123 -13.47 -0.06 -20.39
CA SER A 123 -13.65 -0.32 -18.97
C SER A 123 -12.42 -0.98 -18.38
N TRP A 124 -11.88 -0.40 -17.31
CA TRP A 124 -10.73 -0.93 -16.57
C TRP A 124 -11.16 -1.36 -15.18
N THR A 125 -10.60 -2.44 -14.65
CA THR A 125 -10.86 -2.91 -13.28
C THR A 125 -9.58 -3.20 -12.54
N ALA A 126 -9.59 -2.98 -11.23
CA ALA A 126 -8.46 -3.28 -10.37
C ALA A 126 -8.18 -4.79 -10.38
N ALA A 127 -6.90 -5.14 -10.49
CA ALA A 127 -6.39 -6.50 -10.50
C ALA A 127 -5.11 -6.56 -9.65
N PRO A 128 -5.23 -6.55 -8.30
CA PRO A 128 -4.07 -6.64 -7.43
C PRO A 128 -3.23 -7.88 -7.73
N HIS A 129 -1.92 -7.77 -7.54
CA HIS A 129 -0.99 -8.88 -7.73
C HIS A 129 -1.37 -10.06 -6.84
N ASN A 130 -1.41 -11.25 -7.44
CA ASN A 130 -1.75 -12.48 -6.74
C ASN A 130 -0.78 -13.58 -7.17
N LEU A 131 -0.07 -14.16 -6.21
CA LEU A 131 0.90 -15.22 -6.47
C LEU A 131 0.21 -16.53 -6.90
N LEU A 132 -1.00 -16.80 -6.41
CA LEU A 132 -1.80 -17.99 -6.75
C LEU A 132 -3.06 -17.61 -7.56
N LYS A 133 -2.87 -17.10 -8.77
CA LYS A 133 -3.96 -16.61 -9.65
C LYS A 133 -5.10 -17.61 -9.89
N THR A 134 -4.83 -18.91 -9.85
CA THR A 134 -5.81 -19.98 -10.09
C THR A 134 -6.56 -20.43 -8.83
N SER A 135 -6.08 -20.05 -7.63
CA SER A 135 -6.66 -20.46 -6.36
C SER A 135 -7.67 -19.42 -5.88
N ARG A 136 -8.97 -19.73 -6.03
CA ARG A 136 -10.05 -18.83 -5.57
C ARG A 136 -9.99 -18.56 -4.05
N SER A 137 -9.55 -19.54 -3.26
CA SER A 137 -9.40 -19.39 -1.80
C SER A 137 -8.26 -18.44 -1.40
N ASN A 138 -7.33 -18.16 -2.32
CA ASN A 138 -6.22 -17.22 -2.13
C ASN A 138 -6.38 -15.94 -2.97
N ALA A 139 -7.58 -15.65 -3.48
CA ALA A 139 -7.83 -14.43 -4.22
C ALA A 139 -7.69 -13.20 -3.31
N ILE A 140 -6.89 -12.23 -3.74
CA ILE A 140 -6.78 -10.93 -3.06
C ILE A 140 -7.82 -9.95 -3.63
N SER A 141 -8.58 -9.33 -2.73
CA SER A 141 -9.56 -8.28 -3.05
C SER A 141 -8.86 -6.96 -3.36
N SER A 142 -9.46 -6.13 -4.21
CA SER A 142 -9.03 -4.74 -4.46
C SER A 142 -9.52 -3.74 -3.41
N GLU A 143 -10.13 -4.22 -2.33
CA GLU A 143 -10.56 -3.41 -1.19
C GLU A 143 -9.36 -2.83 -0.45
N LEU A 144 -9.36 -1.52 -0.26
CA LEU A 144 -8.37 -0.79 0.53
C LEU A 144 -8.95 -0.49 1.91
N PHE A 145 -8.21 -0.77 2.98
CA PHE A 145 -8.49 -0.17 4.27
C PHE A 145 -7.84 1.22 4.31
N ILE A 146 -8.54 2.18 4.91
CA ILE A 146 -8.06 3.56 5.07
C ILE A 146 -8.23 3.96 6.52
N ARG A 147 -7.14 4.35 7.17
CA ARG A 147 -7.11 4.86 8.54
C ARG A 147 -6.51 6.25 8.57
N TYR A 148 -7.21 7.16 9.24
CA TYR A 148 -6.76 8.53 9.48
C TYR A 148 -7.18 9.00 10.88
N ASN A 149 -6.19 9.37 11.69
CA ASN A 149 -6.37 9.78 13.07
C ASN A 149 -5.58 11.05 13.42
N LYS A 150 -5.73 12.10 12.61
CA LYS A 150 -5.15 13.42 12.85
C LYS A 150 -6.26 14.48 12.97
N PRO A 151 -6.00 15.63 13.62
CA PRO A 151 -7.02 16.65 13.88
C PRO A 151 -7.50 17.38 12.64
N ASP A 152 -6.66 17.46 11.59
CA ASP A 152 -7.02 18.13 10.34
C ASP A 152 -8.23 17.44 9.68
N LEU A 153 -9.12 18.25 9.11
CA LEU A 153 -10.33 17.82 8.43
C LEU A 153 -10.25 18.04 6.92
N ASN A 154 -9.29 18.84 6.46
CA ASN A 154 -9.09 19.17 5.04
C ASN A 154 -8.23 18.11 4.35
N VAL A 155 -8.62 16.85 4.53
CA VAL A 155 -7.94 15.70 3.97
C VAL A 155 -8.91 14.91 3.11
N GLY A 156 -8.41 14.43 1.98
CA GLY A 156 -9.15 13.56 1.08
C GLY A 156 -8.33 12.35 0.62
N ILE A 157 -9.04 11.39 0.04
CA ILE A 157 -8.46 10.25 -0.66
C ILE A 157 -8.24 10.70 -2.11
N LEU A 158 -6.98 10.89 -2.49
CA LEU A 158 -6.61 11.13 -3.88
C LEU A 158 -6.54 9.79 -4.60
N VAL A 159 -7.35 9.63 -5.64
CA VAL A 159 -7.33 8.49 -6.55
C VAL A 159 -6.88 8.99 -7.91
N GLU A 160 -5.71 8.55 -8.37
CA GLU A 160 -5.16 8.84 -9.68
C GLU A 160 -5.21 7.59 -10.55
N ILE A 161 -5.86 7.68 -11.72
CA ILE A 161 -5.90 6.61 -12.71
C ILE A 161 -4.92 6.92 -13.81
N GLY A 162 -4.02 5.97 -14.09
CA GLY A 162 -2.90 6.20 -14.98
C GLY A 162 -2.44 4.96 -15.72
N LEU A 163 -1.33 5.12 -16.43
CA LEU A 163 -0.67 4.06 -17.15
C LEU A 163 0.85 4.32 -17.21
N SER A 164 1.60 3.23 -17.28
CA SER A 164 3.03 3.24 -17.58
C SER A 164 3.21 2.96 -19.06
N ALA A 165 3.89 3.84 -19.79
CA ALA A 165 4.10 3.69 -21.23
C ALA A 165 5.53 4.03 -21.65
N ALA A 166 6.00 3.35 -22.69
CA ALA A 166 7.32 3.59 -23.28
C ALA A 166 7.19 3.83 -24.79
N THR A 167 7.93 4.79 -25.34
CA THR A 167 7.91 5.10 -26.79
C THR A 167 8.44 3.95 -27.64
N GLN A 168 9.28 3.09 -27.06
CA GLN A 168 9.79 1.85 -27.66
C GLN A 168 9.78 0.74 -26.61
N VAL A 169 9.87 -0.52 -27.05
CA VAL A 169 9.81 -1.69 -26.16
C VAL A 169 10.89 -1.65 -25.06
N ASP A 170 12.09 -1.18 -25.37
CA ASP A 170 13.23 -1.16 -24.44
C ASP A 170 13.49 0.21 -23.82
N ALA A 171 12.67 1.21 -24.14
CA ALA A 171 12.81 2.54 -23.57
C ALA A 171 12.33 2.56 -22.10
N PRO A 172 12.93 3.41 -21.24
CA PRO A 172 12.43 3.63 -19.89
C PRO A 172 10.96 4.07 -19.92
N PRO A 173 10.10 3.46 -19.08
CA PRO A 173 8.71 3.86 -19.03
C PRO A 173 8.55 5.28 -18.48
N VAL A 174 7.50 5.94 -18.96
CA VAL A 174 7.00 7.23 -18.47
C VAL A 174 5.64 6.98 -17.85
N GLU A 175 5.48 7.50 -16.64
CA GLU A 175 4.24 7.38 -15.88
C GLU A 175 3.28 8.50 -16.23
N LEU A 176 2.12 8.12 -16.76
CA LEU A 176 1.09 9.01 -17.25
C LEU A 176 -0.17 8.89 -16.40
N SER A 177 -0.90 10.00 -16.28
CA SER A 177 -2.21 10.11 -15.64
C SER A 177 -3.27 10.35 -16.69
N VAL A 178 -4.38 9.62 -16.60
CA VAL A 178 -5.58 9.81 -17.42
C VAL A 178 -6.57 10.74 -16.71
N GLY A 179 -6.44 10.87 -15.40
CA GLY A 179 -7.18 11.80 -14.57
C GLY A 179 -7.25 11.33 -13.12
N TRP A 180 -7.83 12.17 -12.27
CA TRP A 180 -7.83 11.95 -10.82
C TRP A 180 -9.12 12.47 -10.18
N ILE A 181 -9.37 12.04 -8.93
CA ILE A 181 -10.39 12.62 -8.05
C ILE A 181 -9.85 12.75 -6.63
N ILE A 182 -10.44 13.66 -5.86
CA ILE A 182 -10.27 13.73 -4.41
C ILE A 182 -11.63 13.45 -3.75
N LEU A 183 -11.68 12.40 -2.94
CA LEU A 183 -12.84 12.08 -2.11
C LEU A 183 -12.60 12.60 -0.69
N PRO A 184 -13.32 13.63 -0.20
CA PRO A 184 -13.10 14.15 1.15
C PRO A 184 -13.37 13.07 2.22
N LEU A 185 -12.59 13.08 3.29
CA LEU A 185 -12.81 12.17 4.43
C LEU A 185 -14.00 12.59 5.29
N PHE A 186 -14.22 13.90 5.39
CA PHE A 186 -15.23 14.51 6.24
C PHE A 186 -16.16 15.39 5.42
N THR A 187 -17.40 15.49 5.89
CA THR A 187 -18.39 16.46 5.42
C THR A 187 -18.05 17.86 5.92
N GLU A 188 -18.69 18.89 5.38
CA GLU A 188 -18.53 20.28 5.83
C GLU A 188 -18.80 20.47 7.33
N ASN A 189 -19.66 19.61 7.91
CA ASN A 189 -19.97 19.59 9.34
C ASN A 189 -18.94 18.81 10.19
N GLY A 190 -17.85 18.33 9.60
CA GLY A 190 -16.80 17.57 10.28
C GLY A 190 -17.11 16.09 10.55
N ALA A 191 -18.28 15.59 10.14
CA ALA A 191 -18.61 14.17 10.26
C ALA A 191 -17.97 13.35 9.13
N ALA A 192 -17.50 12.13 9.42
CA ALA A 192 -16.94 11.25 8.40
C ALA A 192 -17.95 10.93 7.28
N ILE A 193 -17.48 10.80 6.04
CA ILE A 193 -18.37 10.52 4.90
C ILE A 193 -19.14 9.19 5.08
N ILE A 194 -20.39 9.21 4.61
CA ILE A 194 -21.30 8.06 4.69
C ILE A 194 -20.88 6.92 3.75
N ASN A 195 -21.38 5.72 4.04
CA ASN A 195 -21.21 4.58 3.15
C ASN A 195 -22.03 4.79 1.88
N LYS A 196 -21.39 4.71 0.72
CA LYS A 196 -22.07 4.84 -0.56
C LYS A 196 -21.22 4.27 -1.69
N THR A 197 -21.88 3.87 -2.77
CA THR A 197 -21.25 3.67 -4.07
C THR A 197 -21.60 4.86 -4.94
N SER A 198 -20.61 5.46 -5.59
CA SER A 198 -20.82 6.63 -6.45
C SER A 198 -19.85 6.61 -7.63
N ASP A 199 -20.30 7.17 -8.75
CA ASP A 199 -19.49 7.39 -9.94
C ASP A 199 -18.97 8.83 -9.92
N TYR A 200 -17.68 8.98 -10.15
CA TYR A 200 -16.99 10.26 -10.18
C TYR A 200 -16.35 10.48 -11.54
N GLN A 201 -16.53 11.67 -12.11
CA GLN A 201 -15.79 12.07 -13.31
C GLN A 201 -14.33 12.33 -12.94
N LEU A 202 -13.41 11.73 -13.69
CA LEU A 202 -11.98 11.97 -13.53
C LEU A 202 -11.66 13.38 -14.02
N GLN A 203 -11.01 14.15 -13.17
CA GLN A 203 -10.53 15.49 -13.51
C GLN A 203 -9.27 15.38 -14.37
N PRO A 204 -9.15 16.20 -15.43
CA PRO A 204 -7.90 16.32 -16.19
C PRO A 204 -6.85 17.11 -15.38
N GLY A 205 -5.61 17.16 -15.87
CA GLY A 205 -4.58 17.97 -15.23
C GLY A 205 -3.98 17.32 -13.99
N THR A 206 -3.41 18.13 -13.11
CA THR A 206 -2.86 17.67 -11.82
C THR A 206 -3.75 18.10 -10.64
N PRO A 207 -3.71 17.39 -9.50
CA PRO A 207 -4.37 17.83 -8.25
C PRO A 207 -4.03 19.26 -7.82
N TYR A 208 -2.85 19.76 -8.20
CA TYR A 208 -2.36 21.09 -7.85
C TYR A 208 -2.97 22.22 -8.67
N GLU A 209 -3.32 21.94 -9.93
CA GLU A 209 -3.97 22.92 -10.81
C GLU A 209 -5.37 23.27 -10.31
N GLN A 210 -6.10 22.32 -9.68
CA GLN A 210 -7.39 22.63 -9.05
C GLN A 210 -7.22 23.48 -7.79
N ALA A 211 -6.19 23.21 -6.97
CA ALA A 211 -5.94 24.00 -5.75
C ALA A 211 -5.64 25.48 -6.08
N ALA A 212 -4.80 25.74 -7.09
CA ALA A 212 -4.52 27.10 -7.57
C ALA A 212 -5.78 27.81 -8.09
N ASN A 213 -6.64 27.06 -8.80
CA ASN A 213 -7.89 27.60 -9.31
C ASN A 213 -8.97 27.75 -8.23
N THR A 214 -8.86 27.17 -7.03
CA THR A 214 -9.91 27.30 -6.00
C THR A 214 -9.90 28.67 -5.32
N GLU A 215 -8.77 29.38 -5.34
CA GLU A 215 -8.70 30.78 -4.88
C GLU A 215 -9.20 31.77 -5.96
N ASP A 216 -8.96 31.50 -7.25
CA ASP A 216 -9.39 32.36 -8.36
C ASP A 216 -10.80 32.04 -8.92
N SER A 217 -11.28 30.79 -8.79
CA SER A 217 -12.58 30.33 -9.37
C SER A 217 -13.83 30.83 -8.64
N LYS A 218 -13.69 31.71 -7.65
CA LYS A 218 -14.79 32.59 -7.24
C LYS A 218 -15.11 33.65 -8.29
N ARG A 219 -14.29 33.79 -9.34
CA ARG A 219 -14.56 34.62 -10.52
C ARG A 219 -14.34 33.78 -11.79
N GLU A 220 -15.37 33.71 -12.62
CA GLU A 220 -15.35 33.21 -14.01
C GLU A 220 -15.29 31.68 -14.23
N GLY A 221 -16.47 31.06 -14.15
CA GLY A 221 -16.79 29.86 -14.92
C GLY A 221 -18.01 30.12 -15.80
N THR A 222 -17.79 30.51 -17.06
CA THR A 222 -18.84 30.86 -18.03
C THR A 222 -19.80 29.69 -18.25
N PHE A 223 -21.11 29.97 -18.24
CA PHE A 223 -22.21 29.00 -18.32
C PHE A 223 -22.09 28.01 -19.50
N LEU A 224 -21.44 28.41 -20.60
CA LEU A 224 -21.24 27.62 -21.81
C LEU A 224 -20.31 26.40 -21.64
N SER A 225 -19.26 26.48 -20.80
CA SER A 225 -18.33 25.36 -20.59
C SER A 225 -18.95 24.24 -19.75
N LYS A 226 -19.80 24.62 -18.77
CA LYS A 226 -20.59 23.68 -17.97
C LYS A 226 -21.64 22.95 -18.82
N VAL A 227 -22.30 23.67 -19.75
CA VAL A 227 -23.31 23.08 -20.65
C VAL A 227 -22.68 22.18 -21.72
N GLN A 228 -21.48 22.49 -22.23
CA GLN A 228 -20.78 21.66 -23.21
C GLN A 228 -20.23 20.35 -22.61
N ASN A 229 -19.89 20.34 -21.32
CA ASN A 229 -19.56 19.12 -20.57
C ASN A 229 -20.80 18.25 -20.28
N ILE A 230 -21.96 18.86 -20.03
CA ILE A 230 -23.24 18.16 -19.83
C ILE A 230 -23.73 17.48 -21.12
N LEU A 231 -23.49 18.09 -22.28
CA LEU A 231 -23.92 17.56 -23.59
C LEU A 231 -22.99 16.45 -24.14
N SER A 232 -21.83 16.20 -23.55
CA SER A 232 -20.81 15.30 -24.14
C SER A 232 -20.59 13.96 -23.45
N ASN A 233 -21.08 13.74 -22.21
CA ASN A 233 -21.19 12.45 -21.47
C ASN A 233 -20.15 11.33 -21.77
N ARG A 234 -18.90 11.68 -22.11
CA ARG A 234 -17.83 10.81 -22.62
C ARG A 234 -16.51 10.96 -21.84
N SER A 235 -16.51 11.70 -20.73
CA SER A 235 -15.33 11.89 -19.91
C SER A 235 -15.02 10.62 -19.09
N PRO A 236 -13.76 10.20 -18.93
CA PRO A 236 -13.39 9.06 -18.09
C PRO A 236 -14.00 9.16 -16.67
N GLN A 237 -14.52 8.06 -16.16
CA GLN A 237 -15.18 7.99 -14.85
C GLN A 237 -14.61 6.85 -14.00
N VAL A 238 -14.66 7.01 -12.68
CA VAL A 238 -14.31 5.99 -11.70
C VAL A 238 -15.46 5.75 -10.73
N SER A 239 -15.85 4.48 -10.58
CA SER A 239 -16.84 4.03 -9.62
C SER A 239 -16.15 3.66 -8.31
N ILE A 240 -16.48 4.34 -7.22
CA ILE A 240 -15.90 4.09 -5.89
C ILE A 240 -17.00 3.67 -4.91
N ARG A 241 -16.73 2.61 -4.17
CA ARG A 241 -17.53 2.19 -3.02
C ARG A 241 -16.82 2.51 -1.72
N VAL A 242 -17.50 3.20 -0.82
CA VAL A 242 -17.09 3.46 0.56
C VAL A 242 -17.98 2.64 1.48
N ALA A 243 -17.39 1.81 2.34
CA ALA A 243 -18.07 0.96 3.28
C ALA A 243 -17.48 1.09 4.69
N GLN A 244 -18.27 0.76 5.72
CA GLN A 244 -17.72 0.57 7.06
C GLN A 244 -16.88 -0.72 7.06
N PRO A 245 -15.76 -0.75 7.80
CA PRO A 245 -15.04 -1.99 8.06
C PRO A 245 -15.94 -2.95 8.86
N SER A 246 -15.73 -4.25 8.68
CA SER A 246 -16.29 -5.25 9.60
C SER A 246 -15.72 -5.04 11.01
N ARG A 247 -16.36 -5.61 12.04
CA ARG A 247 -15.84 -5.55 13.41
C ARG A 247 -14.41 -6.10 13.52
N GLU A 248 -14.12 -7.17 12.78
CA GLU A 248 -12.78 -7.75 12.71
C GLU A 248 -11.77 -6.79 12.06
N GLN A 249 -12.11 -6.22 10.90
CA GLN A 249 -11.27 -5.23 10.24
C GLN A 249 -11.04 -3.99 11.12
N GLN A 250 -12.08 -3.52 11.81
CA GLN A 250 -11.98 -2.38 12.72
C GLN A 250 -10.98 -2.67 13.85
N ASN A 251 -11.08 -3.83 14.51
CA ASN A 251 -10.14 -4.23 15.57
C ASN A 251 -8.69 -4.27 15.06
N LEU A 252 -8.47 -4.81 13.85
CA LEU A 252 -7.13 -4.86 13.23
C LEU A 252 -6.61 -3.47 12.85
N MET A 253 -7.49 -2.58 12.39
CA MET A 253 -7.12 -1.21 12.04
C MET A 253 -6.82 -0.36 13.27
N GLU A 254 -7.47 -0.60 14.41
CA GLU A 254 -7.32 0.22 15.62
C GLU A 254 -5.93 0.14 16.26
N VAL A 255 -5.16 -0.92 16.00
CA VAL A 255 -3.77 -0.99 16.48
C VAL A 255 -2.80 -0.21 15.60
N LEU A 256 -3.12 0.00 14.32
CA LEU A 256 -2.20 0.55 13.32
C LEU A 256 -1.79 2.02 13.56
N PRO A 257 -0.75 2.52 12.86
CA PRO A 257 -0.40 3.93 12.83
C PRO A 257 -1.59 4.86 12.58
N ASP A 258 -1.44 6.14 12.94
CA ASP A 258 -2.52 7.14 12.79
C ASP A 258 -2.98 7.30 11.33
N VAL A 259 -2.05 7.15 10.39
CA VAL A 259 -2.29 7.39 8.97
C VAL A 259 -1.70 6.21 8.19
N LEU A 260 -2.56 5.43 7.54
CA LEU A 260 -2.15 4.28 6.75
C LEU A 260 -3.25 3.89 5.75
N ILE A 261 -2.83 3.52 4.55
CA ILE A 261 -3.68 2.91 3.53
C ILE A 261 -3.04 1.60 3.06
N GLY A 262 -3.85 0.59 2.77
CA GLY A 262 -3.34 -0.62 2.13
C GLY A 262 -4.43 -1.59 1.70
N LEU A 263 -4.04 -2.64 0.98
CA LEU A 263 -4.98 -3.69 0.60
C LEU A 263 -5.49 -4.41 1.86
N SER A 264 -6.80 -4.62 1.92
CA SER A 264 -7.47 -5.27 3.05
C SER A 264 -6.99 -6.72 3.25
N GLY A 265 -6.52 -7.38 2.18
CA GLY A 265 -5.87 -8.68 2.27
C GLY A 265 -4.53 -8.67 3.04
N TYR A 266 -3.90 -7.52 3.20
CA TYR A 266 -2.64 -7.35 3.96
C TYR A 266 -2.86 -6.83 5.39
N LEU A 267 -4.08 -6.41 5.72
CA LEU A 267 -4.44 -5.86 7.02
C LEU A 267 -4.06 -6.75 8.21
N PRO A 268 -4.32 -8.09 8.20
CA PRO A 268 -3.95 -8.95 9.33
C PRO A 268 -2.44 -8.98 9.60
N PHE A 269 -1.62 -8.94 8.55
CA PHE A 269 -0.17 -8.99 8.63
C PHE A 269 0.41 -7.69 9.18
N MET A 270 -0.11 -6.54 8.72
CA MET A 270 0.29 -5.23 9.23
C MET A 270 -0.09 -5.04 10.69
N SER A 271 -1.28 -5.52 11.09
CA SER A 271 -1.74 -5.49 12.47
C SER A 271 -0.89 -6.40 13.37
N MET A 272 -0.60 -7.64 12.94
CA MET A 272 0.29 -8.56 13.67
C MET A 272 1.71 -8.02 13.82
N TYR A 273 2.25 -7.40 12.76
CA TYR A 273 3.53 -6.70 12.83
C TYR A 273 3.53 -5.60 13.91
N TRP A 274 2.49 -4.76 13.94
CA TRP A 274 2.41 -3.65 14.88
C TRP A 274 2.33 -4.12 16.34
N GLU A 275 1.61 -5.21 16.59
CA GLU A 275 1.55 -5.90 17.88
C GLU A 275 2.92 -6.42 18.33
N LEU A 276 3.66 -7.07 17.42
CA LEU A 276 5.02 -7.55 17.68
C LEU A 276 6.01 -6.41 17.91
N ALA A 277 5.86 -5.29 17.18
CA ALA A 277 6.67 -4.09 17.40
C ALA A 277 6.41 -3.49 18.78
N ALA A 278 5.15 -3.44 19.23
CA ALA A 278 4.77 -3.02 20.56
C ALA A 278 5.43 -3.89 21.65
N GLU A 279 5.32 -5.21 21.51
CA GLU A 279 5.93 -6.15 22.45
C GLU A 279 7.46 -6.02 22.48
N ALA A 280 8.12 -5.91 21.32
CA ALA A 280 9.57 -5.78 21.27
C ALA A 280 10.08 -4.47 21.89
N LEU A 281 9.31 -3.39 21.81
CA LEU A 281 9.68 -2.08 22.35
C LEU A 281 9.32 -1.91 23.84
N PHE A 282 8.19 -2.49 24.28
CA PHE A 282 7.61 -2.22 25.60
C PHE A 282 7.43 -3.48 26.46
N GLY A 283 7.16 -4.63 25.84
CA GLY A 283 6.76 -5.87 26.52
C GLY A 283 7.82 -6.48 27.44
N THR A 284 9.09 -6.16 27.24
CA THR A 284 10.21 -6.56 28.13
C THR A 284 10.76 -5.42 28.97
N ALA A 285 10.40 -4.16 28.66
CA ALA A 285 10.95 -2.98 29.32
C ALA A 285 10.35 -2.72 30.71
N PHE A 286 9.11 -3.16 30.97
CA PHE A 286 8.42 -2.90 32.24
C PHE A 286 7.96 -4.16 33.00
N GLY A 287 8.09 -5.33 32.37
CA GLY A 287 7.32 -6.52 32.77
C GLY A 287 8.09 -7.76 33.22
N THR A 288 9.41 -7.71 33.46
CA THR A 288 10.13 -8.69 34.31
C THR A 288 11.57 -8.23 34.58
N MET A 289 11.77 -7.38 35.59
CA MET A 289 12.97 -7.48 36.42
C MET A 289 12.89 -8.82 37.19
N LYS A 290 13.28 -9.93 36.55
CA LYS A 290 13.57 -11.19 37.25
C LYS A 290 15.05 -11.54 37.23
N GLN A 291 15.88 -10.77 36.56
CA GLN A 291 17.34 -10.89 36.61
C GLN A 291 17.97 -9.50 36.74
N PRO A 292 18.58 -9.17 37.90
CA PRO A 292 19.40 -7.96 38.01
C PRO A 292 20.60 -8.13 37.08
N GLY A 293 20.69 -7.32 36.01
CA GLY A 293 21.81 -7.31 35.07
C GLY A 293 21.47 -7.58 33.60
N SER A 294 20.25 -8.02 33.26
CA SER A 294 19.79 -8.08 31.87
C SER A 294 19.16 -6.74 31.47
N GLY A 295 20.00 -5.71 31.33
CA GLY A 295 19.58 -4.48 30.66
C GLY A 295 19.05 -4.79 29.26
N PHE A 296 18.23 -3.88 28.71
CA PHE A 296 17.75 -3.91 27.33
C PHE A 296 18.93 -4.09 26.36
N LEU A 297 19.28 -5.34 26.07
CA LEU A 297 20.15 -5.65 24.96
C LEU A 297 19.26 -5.54 23.73
N LEU A 298 19.58 -4.58 22.87
CA LEU A 298 19.04 -4.39 21.53
C LEU A 298 19.17 -5.64 20.63
N ARG A 299 19.51 -6.82 21.17
CA ARG A 299 19.84 -8.05 20.47
C ARG A 299 18.65 -8.99 20.23
N ASP A 300 17.52 -8.79 20.91
CA ASP A 300 16.39 -9.75 20.86
C ASP A 300 15.22 -9.31 19.96
N VAL A 301 15.42 -8.35 19.05
CA VAL A 301 14.37 -7.93 18.10
C VAL A 301 14.09 -9.05 17.10
N PRO A 302 12.87 -9.61 17.03
CA PRO A 302 12.55 -10.65 16.05
C PRO A 302 12.69 -10.13 14.61
N PRO A 303 13.14 -10.94 13.65
CA PRO A 303 13.34 -10.51 12.26
C PRO A 303 12.10 -9.87 11.62
N VAL A 304 10.90 -10.32 12.03
CA VAL A 304 9.62 -9.72 11.60
C VAL A 304 9.50 -8.25 12.00
N VAL A 305 9.97 -7.85 13.18
CA VAL A 305 9.90 -6.44 13.62
C VAL A 305 10.89 -5.57 12.83
N ALA A 306 12.07 -6.10 12.51
CA ALA A 306 13.07 -5.36 11.74
C ALA A 306 12.72 -5.25 10.25
N MET A 307 12.22 -6.34 9.64
CA MET A 307 12.16 -6.48 8.18
C MET A 307 10.75 -6.33 7.59
N PHE A 308 9.68 -6.46 8.38
CA PHE A 308 8.32 -6.39 7.83
C PHE A 308 8.01 -5.12 7.05
N PRO A 309 8.41 -3.89 7.47
CA PRO A 309 8.15 -2.70 6.67
C PRO A 309 8.72 -2.77 5.25
N THR A 310 9.92 -3.33 5.10
CA THR A 310 10.57 -3.57 3.78
C THR A 310 9.87 -4.68 3.00
N VAL A 311 9.41 -5.73 3.68
CA VAL A 311 8.61 -6.81 3.07
C VAL A 311 7.27 -6.29 2.56
N ALA A 312 6.61 -5.41 3.32
CA ALA A 312 5.33 -4.80 2.94
C ALA A 312 5.44 -3.94 1.67
N ASP A 313 6.60 -3.36 1.40
CA ASP A 313 6.91 -2.64 0.15
C ASP A 313 7.28 -3.54 -1.03
N THR A 314 7.39 -4.85 -0.81
CA THR A 314 7.78 -5.81 -1.83
C THR A 314 6.61 -6.76 -2.14
N PRO A 315 5.80 -6.50 -3.19
CA PRO A 315 4.60 -7.28 -3.48
C PRO A 315 4.81 -8.81 -3.52
N LEU A 316 5.92 -9.27 -4.10
CA LEU A 316 6.25 -10.69 -4.17
C LEU A 316 6.49 -11.32 -2.79
N LEU A 317 7.17 -10.61 -1.88
CA LEU A 317 7.42 -11.09 -0.51
C LEU A 317 6.15 -11.01 0.33
N MET A 318 5.35 -9.95 0.16
CA MET A 318 4.07 -9.80 0.86
C MET A 318 3.08 -10.89 0.45
N GLU A 319 3.02 -11.25 -0.84
CA GLU A 319 2.23 -12.38 -1.32
C GLU A 319 2.80 -13.73 -0.87
N ALA A 320 4.13 -13.91 -0.85
CA ALA A 320 4.74 -15.14 -0.32
C ALA A 320 4.39 -15.33 1.17
N LEU A 321 4.43 -14.25 1.97
CA LEU A 321 3.98 -14.25 3.36
C LEU A 321 2.50 -14.61 3.46
N ARG A 322 1.64 -13.97 2.66
CA ARG A 322 0.20 -14.22 2.69
C ARG A 322 -0.15 -15.66 2.36
N VAL A 323 0.44 -16.20 1.30
CA VAL A 323 0.19 -17.58 0.84
C VAL A 323 0.74 -18.58 1.85
N SER A 324 2.02 -18.48 2.21
CA SER A 324 2.64 -19.44 3.14
C SER A 324 2.03 -19.40 4.54
N TRP A 325 1.58 -18.23 5.00
CA TRP A 325 0.89 -18.09 6.27
C TRP A 325 -0.51 -18.69 6.22
N ASN A 326 -1.23 -18.55 5.10
CA ASN A 326 -2.54 -19.18 4.95
C ASN A 326 -2.43 -20.71 5.01
N ASP A 327 -1.42 -21.28 4.34
CA ASP A 327 -1.12 -22.72 4.42
C ASP A 327 -0.84 -23.12 5.89
N ARG A 328 0.05 -22.37 6.55
CA ARG A 328 0.39 -22.64 7.95
C ARG A 328 -0.81 -22.52 8.89
N LEU A 329 -1.66 -21.51 8.69
CA LEU A 329 -2.84 -21.28 9.51
C LEU A 329 -3.86 -22.40 9.36
N GLN A 330 -3.95 -23.06 8.21
CA GLN A 330 -4.84 -24.22 8.02
C GLN A 330 -4.39 -25.43 8.84
N GLU A 331 -3.08 -25.64 8.97
CA GLU A 331 -2.49 -26.74 9.74
C GLU A 331 -2.64 -26.59 11.27
N LEU A 332 -2.83 -25.35 11.76
CA LEU A 332 -2.88 -25.10 13.20
C LEU A 332 -4.15 -25.66 13.85
N PRO A 333 -4.06 -26.18 15.09
CA PRO A 333 -5.23 -26.50 15.89
C PRO A 333 -6.10 -25.27 16.16
N THR A 334 -7.42 -25.47 16.26
CA THR A 334 -8.38 -24.37 16.53
C THR A 334 -8.10 -23.63 17.84
N SER A 335 -7.57 -24.31 18.85
CA SER A 335 -7.15 -23.69 20.11
C SER A 335 -6.03 -22.67 19.90
N SER A 336 -4.99 -23.04 19.14
CA SER A 336 -3.87 -22.15 18.81
C SER A 336 -4.28 -20.95 17.96
N LYS A 337 -5.33 -21.07 17.13
CA LYS A 337 -5.85 -19.93 16.34
C LYS A 337 -6.59 -18.90 17.20
N LYS A 338 -7.14 -19.32 18.34
CA LYS A 338 -7.90 -18.45 19.26
C LYS A 338 -7.02 -17.77 20.30
N ASP A 339 -5.90 -18.41 20.65
CA ASP A 339 -4.91 -17.85 21.56
C ASP A 339 -3.98 -16.89 20.81
N PHE A 340 -4.12 -15.60 21.11
CA PHE A 340 -3.37 -14.56 20.40
C PHE A 340 -1.87 -14.60 20.68
N ASP A 341 -1.45 -14.91 21.91
CA ASP A 341 -0.03 -14.96 22.27
C ASP A 341 0.66 -16.14 21.57
N VAL A 342 -0.02 -17.29 21.54
CA VAL A 342 0.43 -18.46 20.79
C VAL A 342 0.51 -18.14 19.29
N LEU A 343 -0.53 -17.52 18.73
CA LEU A 343 -0.57 -17.17 17.31
C LEU A 343 0.54 -16.18 16.94
N ARG A 344 0.79 -15.17 17.78
CA ARG A 344 1.85 -14.17 17.61
C ARG A 344 3.24 -14.82 17.58
N LYS A 345 3.51 -15.74 18.50
CA LYS A 345 4.76 -16.52 18.52
C LYS A 345 4.94 -17.35 17.26
N ILE A 346 3.91 -18.10 16.86
CA ILE A 346 3.94 -18.94 15.66
C ILE A 346 4.14 -18.10 14.40
N TYR A 347 3.51 -16.93 14.31
CA TYR A 347 3.70 -16.00 13.20
C TYR A 347 5.13 -15.47 13.12
N SER A 348 5.70 -15.07 14.25
CA SER A 348 7.10 -14.61 14.32
C SER A 348 8.08 -15.70 13.89
N GLU A 349 7.88 -16.94 14.34
CA GLU A 349 8.65 -18.11 13.90
C GLU A 349 8.48 -18.41 12.41
N HIS A 350 7.24 -18.35 11.89
CA HIS A 350 6.95 -18.57 10.48
C HIS A 350 7.64 -17.54 9.60
N PHE A 351 7.55 -16.26 9.98
CA PHE A 351 8.24 -15.18 9.27
C PHE A 351 9.75 -15.42 9.25
N THR A 352 10.33 -15.80 10.40
CA THR A 352 11.77 -16.07 10.53
C THR A 352 12.23 -17.25 9.68
N LYS A 353 11.43 -18.32 9.60
CA LYS A 353 11.77 -19.54 8.84
C LYS A 353 11.55 -19.38 7.34
N VAL A 354 10.49 -18.69 6.94
CA VAL A 354 10.04 -18.66 5.53
C VAL A 354 10.39 -17.34 4.85
N ILE A 355 10.06 -16.21 5.46
CA ILE A 355 10.08 -14.91 4.77
C ILE A 355 11.41 -14.20 4.92
N TYR A 356 12.02 -14.26 6.10
CA TYR A 356 13.34 -13.69 6.35
C TYR A 356 14.39 -14.24 5.37
N PRO A 357 14.56 -15.56 5.15
CA PRO A 357 15.47 -16.06 4.12
C PRO A 357 15.24 -15.50 2.72
N LEU A 358 13.98 -15.39 2.31
CA LEU A 358 13.63 -14.80 1.01
C LEU A 358 14.02 -13.32 0.96
N ALA A 359 13.70 -12.55 2.00
CA ALA A 359 14.04 -11.13 2.08
C ALA A 359 15.56 -10.86 2.03
N CYS A 360 16.37 -11.79 2.55
CA CYS A 360 17.82 -11.72 2.53
C CYS A 360 18.45 -12.11 1.18
N LEU A 361 17.70 -12.69 0.23
CA LEU A 361 18.25 -13.03 -1.08
C LEU A 361 18.73 -11.78 -1.83
N MET A 362 19.93 -11.88 -2.41
CA MET A 362 20.46 -10.85 -3.30
C MET A 362 19.72 -10.88 -4.64
N ASP A 363 19.29 -9.70 -5.09
CA ASP A 363 18.73 -9.43 -6.42
C ASP A 363 17.52 -10.29 -6.86
N ALA A 364 16.95 -11.09 -5.95
CA ALA A 364 15.82 -11.96 -6.24
C ALA A 364 14.51 -11.18 -6.37
N PHE A 365 14.33 -10.14 -5.54
CA PHE A 365 13.09 -9.38 -5.46
C PHE A 365 13.32 -7.91 -5.86
N PRO A 366 12.44 -7.34 -6.69
CA PRO A 366 12.46 -5.92 -6.99
C PRO A 366 12.28 -5.11 -5.72
N LYS A 367 12.97 -3.96 -5.64
CA LYS A 367 12.78 -3.00 -4.54
C LYS A 367 11.70 -2.00 -4.95
N GLY A 368 10.71 -1.80 -4.10
CA GLY A 368 9.63 -0.85 -4.32
C GLY A 368 8.50 -1.39 -5.20
N THR A 369 7.81 -0.49 -5.90
CA THR A 369 6.66 -0.85 -6.75
C THR A 369 7.08 -1.83 -7.84
N THR A 370 6.39 -2.98 -7.90
CA THR A 370 6.63 -4.01 -8.92
C THR A 370 5.56 -3.95 -9.99
N GLU A 371 5.95 -3.78 -11.25
CA GLU A 371 5.06 -3.85 -12.40
C GLU A 371 4.45 -5.26 -12.54
N SER A 372 3.23 -5.38 -13.07
CA SER A 372 2.57 -6.67 -13.34
C SER A 372 3.41 -7.64 -14.13
N LYS A 373 4.10 -7.18 -15.18
CA LYS A 373 4.91 -8.09 -16.00
C LYS A 373 6.08 -8.67 -15.22
N GLU A 374 6.77 -7.85 -14.42
CA GLU A 374 7.86 -8.31 -13.57
C GLU A 374 7.36 -9.24 -12.47
N PHE A 375 6.23 -8.89 -11.82
CA PHE A 375 5.58 -9.73 -10.82
C PHE A 375 5.25 -11.11 -11.40
N GLU A 376 4.62 -11.15 -12.57
CA GLU A 376 4.25 -12.39 -13.26
C GLU A 376 5.44 -13.26 -13.64
N MET A 377 6.51 -12.62 -14.13
CA MET A 377 7.75 -13.32 -14.48
C MET A 377 8.42 -13.94 -13.25
N LYS A 378 8.45 -13.23 -12.11
CA LYS A 378 9.13 -13.68 -10.88
C LYS A 378 8.24 -14.53 -9.96
N ALA A 379 6.92 -14.53 -10.15
CA ALA A 379 5.97 -15.25 -9.31
C ALA A 379 6.24 -16.78 -9.23
N PRO A 380 6.45 -17.52 -10.34
CA PRO A 380 6.74 -18.95 -10.27
C PRO A 380 8.01 -19.26 -9.47
N LYS A 381 9.06 -18.45 -9.66
CA LYS A 381 10.31 -18.61 -8.93
C LYS A 381 10.14 -18.30 -7.44
N THR A 382 9.36 -17.28 -7.13
CA THR A 382 9.02 -16.92 -5.74
C THR A 382 8.30 -18.06 -5.04
N LEU A 383 7.32 -18.71 -5.70
CA LEU A 383 6.63 -19.89 -5.16
C LEU A 383 7.58 -21.07 -4.93
N GLU A 384 8.50 -21.34 -5.87
CA GLU A 384 9.51 -22.38 -5.71
C GLU A 384 10.38 -22.12 -4.48
N LEU A 385 10.94 -20.91 -4.36
CA LEU A 385 11.80 -20.51 -3.25
C LEU A 385 11.05 -20.56 -1.92
N MET A 386 9.80 -20.08 -1.88
CA MET A 386 8.93 -20.15 -0.71
C MET A 386 8.74 -21.60 -0.23
N LYS A 387 8.44 -22.53 -1.15
CA LYS A 387 8.29 -23.95 -0.81
C LYS A 387 9.59 -24.57 -0.31
N LEU A 388 10.73 -24.21 -0.91
CA LEU A 388 12.04 -24.66 -0.43
C LEU A 388 12.29 -24.19 1.01
N THR A 389 12.03 -22.92 1.31
CA THR A 389 12.18 -22.37 2.68
C THR A 389 11.20 -22.99 3.68
N GLN A 390 9.97 -23.34 3.27
CA GLN A 390 9.02 -24.05 4.14
C GLN A 390 9.50 -25.47 4.47
N SER A 391 10.16 -26.15 3.52
CA SER A 391 10.61 -27.53 3.70
C SER A 391 11.84 -27.67 4.60
N ASP A 392 12.87 -26.86 4.38
CA ASP A 392 14.10 -26.87 5.16
C ASP A 392 14.80 -25.50 5.06
N PRO A 393 14.51 -24.57 5.99
CA PRO A 393 15.06 -23.22 5.92
C PRO A 393 16.57 -23.19 6.16
N VAL A 394 17.12 -24.12 6.96
CA VAL A 394 18.57 -24.18 7.25
C VAL A 394 19.31 -24.60 5.99
N LYS A 395 18.85 -25.66 5.33
CA LYS A 395 19.43 -26.09 4.05
C LYS A 395 19.32 -25.04 2.96
N PHE A 396 18.22 -24.28 2.94
CA PHE A 396 18.06 -23.16 2.01
C PHE A 396 19.11 -22.07 2.24
N PHE A 397 19.28 -21.63 3.49
CA PHE A 397 20.28 -20.61 3.86
C PHE A 397 21.73 -21.05 3.65
N SER A 398 22.03 -22.31 3.92
CA SER A 398 23.38 -22.87 3.73
C SER A 398 23.67 -23.29 2.29
N SER A 399 22.75 -23.08 1.35
CA SER A 399 22.92 -23.48 -0.03
C SER A 399 23.88 -22.56 -0.78
N GLU A 400 24.91 -23.14 -1.40
CA GLU A 400 25.82 -22.42 -2.31
C GLU A 400 25.14 -21.90 -3.59
N LYS A 401 23.93 -22.39 -3.89
CA LYS A 401 23.14 -21.98 -5.05
C LYS A 401 22.62 -20.55 -4.93
N TYR A 402 22.42 -20.07 -3.71
CA TYR A 402 21.81 -18.78 -3.45
C TYR A 402 22.80 -17.83 -2.77
N LYS A 403 22.74 -16.56 -3.15
CA LYS A 403 23.54 -15.50 -2.51
C LYS A 403 22.63 -14.70 -1.60
N PHE A 404 23.08 -14.52 -0.37
CA PHE A 404 22.39 -13.76 0.65
C PHE A 404 23.14 -12.47 0.94
N ARG A 405 22.39 -11.41 1.27
CA ARG A 405 22.96 -10.16 1.74
C ARG A 405 23.69 -10.42 3.06
N PRO A 406 24.81 -9.72 3.33
CA PRO A 406 25.46 -9.80 4.62
C PRO A 406 24.50 -9.31 5.69
N PHE A 407 24.50 -10.00 6.82
CA PHE A 407 23.74 -9.58 8.00
C PHE A 407 24.23 -8.20 8.46
N THR A 408 23.29 -7.31 8.74
CA THR A 408 23.53 -5.95 9.22
C THR A 408 22.87 -5.71 10.57
N ALA A 409 23.40 -4.76 11.35
CA ALA A 409 22.82 -4.39 12.65
C ALA A 409 21.35 -3.95 12.54
N ASN A 410 20.92 -3.43 11.38
CA ASN A 410 19.54 -3.04 11.12
C ASN A 410 18.54 -4.21 11.26
N GLU A 411 19.00 -5.44 11.00
CA GLU A 411 18.17 -6.65 11.09
C GLU A 411 17.89 -7.09 12.53
N CYS A 412 18.55 -6.47 13.52
CA CYS A 412 18.29 -6.65 14.95
C CYS A 412 17.80 -5.37 15.63
N THR A 413 17.39 -4.35 14.88
CA THR A 413 16.90 -3.10 15.46
C THR A 413 15.41 -2.94 15.18
N CYS A 414 14.66 -2.40 16.14
CA CYS A 414 13.31 -1.94 15.87
C CYS A 414 13.39 -0.60 15.12
N PRO A 415 12.85 -0.50 13.89
CA PRO A 415 13.02 0.70 13.09
C PRO A 415 12.08 1.80 13.60
N ILE A 416 12.61 2.78 14.33
CA ILE A 416 11.88 3.98 14.78
C ILE A 416 12.20 5.14 13.82
N ARG A 417 11.18 5.88 13.40
CA ARG A 417 11.38 7.12 12.61
C ARG A 417 11.36 8.34 13.52
N ILE A 418 12.29 9.26 13.25
CA ILE A 418 12.35 10.59 13.85
C ILE A 418 11.93 11.54 12.73
N ASP A 419 10.70 12.05 12.81
CA ASP A 419 10.28 13.11 11.90
C ASP A 419 10.95 14.41 12.35
N GLY A 420 11.64 15.08 11.43
CA GLY A 420 12.35 16.35 11.64
C GLY A 420 11.46 17.55 11.36
#